data_AF-A1SKC0-F1
#
_entry.id   AF-A1SKC0-F1
#
_cell.length_a   1.000
_cell.length_b   1.000
_cell.length_c   1.000
_cell.angle_alpha   90.00
_cell.angle_beta   90.00
_cell.angle_gamma   90.00
#
_symmetry.space_group_name_H-M   'P 1'
#
loop_
_entity.id
_entity.type
_entity.pdbx_description
1 polymer ?
#
loop_
_entity_poly.entity_id
_entity_poly.type
_entity_poly.pdbx_seq_one_letter_code
_entity_poly.pdbx_strand_id
1 'polypeptide(L)'
;MEKFRTELQKIGLLGGYANPDDLAYQVRQAIEHDLRQLSLGAVKGPKAKAGAVIRSRFHYERNPNGFTNQGKQKWSTISRLVVANDGDATAEGLTVSVSKPDGADEGAGFRWGASAPDTPFDLLPGANREWPFLPVGLDSVVIHSEWVEAGKAHSEDQMITV
;
A
#
# COMPACT_ATOMS: atom_id res chain seq x y z
N MET A 1 -20.86 26.59 18.92
CA MET A 1 -19.72 25.96 19.61
C MET A 1 -20.15 25.09 20.80
N GLU A 2 -21.17 25.48 21.57
CA GLU A 2 -21.61 24.70 22.75
C GLU A 2 -22.23 23.34 22.42
N LYS A 3 -23.07 23.24 21.36
CA LYS A 3 -23.67 21.96 20.94
C LYS A 3 -22.62 20.89 20.61
N PHE A 4 -21.54 21.27 19.94
CA PHE A 4 -20.43 20.37 19.59
C PHE A 4 -19.71 19.83 20.84
N ARG A 5 -19.54 20.68 21.86
CA ARG A 5 -18.92 20.30 23.13
C ARG A 5 -19.79 19.32 23.93
N THR A 6 -21.10 19.51 23.91
CA THR A 6 -22.06 18.62 24.59
C THR A 6 -22.12 17.23 23.95
N GLU A 7 -22.00 17.14 22.63
CA GLU A 7 -21.97 15.85 21.93
C GLU A 7 -20.68 15.06 22.21
N LEU A 8 -19.53 15.74 22.28
CA LEU A 8 -18.26 15.12 22.67
C LEU A 8 -18.23 14.65 24.12
N GLN A 9 -18.99 15.28 25.01
CA GLN A 9 -19.06 14.91 26.43
C GLN A 9 -19.91 13.65 26.65
N LYS A 10 -20.94 13.43 25.81
CA LYS A 10 -21.79 12.24 25.85
C LYS A 10 -21.06 10.94 25.47
N ILE A 11 -20.00 11.03 24.66
CA ILE A 11 -19.19 9.89 24.22
C ILE A 11 -17.93 9.69 25.09
N GLY A 12 -17.83 10.35 26.24
CA GLY A 12 -16.73 10.15 27.20
C GLY A 12 -15.37 10.75 26.81
N LEU A 13 -15.30 11.53 25.72
CA LEU A 13 -14.07 12.11 25.16
C LEU A 13 -13.63 13.43 25.82
N LEU A 14 -14.33 13.87 26.87
CA LEU A 14 -13.98 15.05 27.67
C LEU A 14 -13.50 14.63 29.06
N GLY A 15 -12.56 13.69 29.11
CA GLY A 15 -11.62 13.59 30.24
C GLY A 15 -10.53 14.64 30.04
N GLY A 16 -10.16 15.39 31.08
CA GLY A 16 -9.08 16.36 30.99
C GLY A 16 -7.74 15.65 30.74
N TYR A 17 -7.24 15.69 29.51
CA TYR A 17 -5.93 15.13 29.17
C TYR A 17 -4.85 16.06 29.72
N ALA A 18 -4.01 15.53 30.62
CA ALA A 18 -3.01 16.34 31.30
C ALA A 18 -1.91 16.86 30.35
N ASN A 19 -1.69 16.19 29.21
CA ASN A 19 -0.75 16.56 28.15
C ASN A 19 -1.03 15.75 26.85
N PRO A 20 -0.35 16.05 25.72
CA PRO A 20 -0.56 15.38 24.43
C PRO A 20 -0.23 13.87 24.43
N ASP A 21 0.73 13.43 25.25
CA ASP A 21 1.09 12.02 25.39
C ASP A 21 -0.05 11.19 26.01
N ASP A 22 -0.80 11.78 26.95
CA ASP A 22 -1.97 11.16 27.57
C ASP A 22 -3.11 10.94 26.56
N LEU A 23 -3.30 11.89 25.64
CA LEU A 23 -4.23 11.74 24.52
C LEU A 23 -3.79 10.63 23.56
N ALA A 24 -2.50 10.56 23.22
CA ALA A 24 -1.97 9.51 22.36
C ALA A 24 -2.14 8.12 22.98
N TYR A 25 -1.92 8.00 24.29
CA TYR A 25 -2.11 6.76 25.03
C TYR A 25 -3.59 6.31 25.05
N GLN A 26 -4.52 7.25 25.24
CA GLN A 26 -5.95 6.96 25.25
C GLN A 26 -6.51 6.62 23.87
N VAL A 27 -6.03 7.30 22.81
CA VAL A 27 -6.38 6.94 21.43
C VAL A 27 -5.88 5.53 21.10
N ARG A 28 -4.65 5.20 21.51
CA ARG A 28 -4.12 3.84 21.35
C ARG A 28 -4.97 2.81 22.09
N GLN A 29 -5.32 3.08 23.35
CA GLN A 29 -6.15 2.17 24.14
C GLN A 29 -7.54 1.98 23.53
N ALA A 30 -8.16 3.04 23.01
CA ALA A 30 -9.45 2.96 22.34
C ALA A 30 -9.39 2.10 21.07
N ILE A 31 -8.35 2.28 20.25
CA ILE A 31 -8.12 1.42 19.07
C ILE A 31 -7.86 -0.03 19.48
N GLU A 32 -7.01 -0.27 20.47
CA GLU A 32 -6.70 -1.63 20.97
C GLU A 32 -7.91 -2.31 21.64
N HIS A 33 -8.83 -1.53 22.21
CA HIS A 33 -10.08 -2.02 22.78
C HIS A 33 -11.09 -2.36 21.69
N ASP A 34 -11.27 -1.49 20.70
CA ASP A 34 -12.15 -1.75 19.55
C ASP A 34 -11.67 -2.95 18.74
N LEU A 35 -10.36 -3.10 18.52
CA LEU A 35 -9.77 -4.29 17.90
C LEU A 35 -10.08 -5.58 18.68
N ARG A 36 -10.12 -5.51 20.01
CA ARG A 36 -10.48 -6.65 20.88
C ARG A 36 -11.98 -6.92 20.90
N GLN A 37 -12.82 -5.89 20.88
CA GLN A 37 -14.28 -6.03 20.86
C GLN A 37 -14.84 -6.47 19.51
N LEU A 38 -14.14 -6.14 18.41
CA LEU A 38 -14.56 -6.51 17.06
C LEU A 38 -14.63 -8.03 16.81
N SER A 39 -14.21 -8.88 17.75
CA SER A 39 -14.23 -10.35 17.62
C SER A 39 -13.85 -10.76 16.21
N LEU A 40 -12.74 -10.19 15.72
CA LEU A 40 -12.15 -10.47 14.43
C LEU A 40 -11.65 -11.91 14.50
N GLY A 41 -12.58 -12.87 14.42
CA GLY A 41 -12.29 -14.30 14.46
C GLY A 41 -11.11 -14.54 13.54
N ALA A 42 -10.16 -15.37 14.01
CA ALA A 42 -8.87 -15.60 13.35
C ALA A 42 -9.03 -15.45 11.84
N VAL A 43 -8.46 -14.37 11.29
CA VAL A 43 -8.60 -14.05 9.87
C VAL A 43 -8.03 -15.26 9.14
N LYS A 44 -8.91 -16.18 8.73
CA LYS A 44 -8.59 -17.17 7.72
C LYS A 44 -8.48 -16.34 6.47
N GLY A 45 -7.28 -15.82 6.25
CA GLY A 45 -6.90 -15.29 4.95
C GLY A 45 -7.31 -16.31 3.89
N PRO A 46 -7.61 -15.87 2.66
CA PRO A 46 -7.89 -16.78 1.56
C PRO A 46 -6.85 -17.90 1.59
N LYS A 47 -7.32 -19.15 1.47
CA LYS A 47 -6.44 -20.32 1.47
C LYS A 47 -5.40 -20.05 0.39
N ALA A 48 -4.15 -19.86 0.81
CA ALA A 48 -3.08 -19.49 -0.09
C ALA A 48 -3.06 -20.52 -1.23
N LYS A 49 -2.93 -20.01 -2.45
CA LYS A 49 -2.82 -20.88 -3.63
C LYS A 49 -1.47 -21.57 -3.53
N ALA A 50 -1.44 -22.86 -3.88
CA ALA A 50 -0.22 -23.67 -3.86
C ALA A 50 0.90 -22.99 -4.65
N GLY A 51 2.04 -22.80 -4.01
CA GLY A 51 3.19 -22.09 -4.59
C GLY A 51 3.15 -20.58 -4.37
N ALA A 52 4.15 -19.87 -4.90
CA ALA A 52 4.23 -18.43 -4.92
C ALA A 52 3.26 -17.88 -5.98
N VAL A 53 2.52 -16.84 -5.61
CA VAL A 53 1.58 -16.17 -6.52
C VAL A 53 1.85 -14.69 -6.50
N ILE A 54 2.59 -14.23 -7.50
CA ILE A 54 2.95 -12.82 -7.63
C ILE A 54 1.73 -12.04 -8.11
N ARG A 55 1.44 -10.90 -7.48
CA ARG A 55 0.38 -9.98 -7.87
C ARG A 55 0.88 -8.55 -7.83
N SER A 56 0.75 -7.88 -8.96
CA SER A 56 1.15 -6.49 -9.11
C SER A 56 -0.09 -5.59 -9.12
N ARG A 57 0.01 -4.43 -8.48
CA ARG A 57 -1.03 -3.40 -8.53
C ARG A 57 -0.43 -2.01 -8.41
N PHE A 58 -1.13 -1.04 -8.97
CA PHE A 58 -0.83 0.36 -8.75
C PHE A 58 -1.62 0.90 -7.57
N HIS A 59 -0.96 1.63 -6.70
CA HIS A 59 -1.57 2.32 -5.58
C HIS A 59 -1.38 3.82 -5.73
N TYR A 60 -2.50 4.52 -5.89
CA TYR A 60 -2.57 5.97 -5.96
C TYR A 60 -3.47 6.50 -4.84
N GLU A 61 -2.96 7.47 -4.10
CA GLU A 61 -3.72 8.16 -3.08
C GLU A 61 -3.38 9.65 -3.09
N ARG A 62 -4.40 10.50 -2.96
CA ARG A 62 -4.23 11.96 -2.87
C ARG A 62 -4.87 12.47 -1.60
N ASN A 63 -4.02 12.94 -0.69
CA ASN A 63 -4.44 13.40 0.63
C ASN A 63 -4.35 14.92 0.74
N PRO A 64 -5.31 15.59 1.41
CA PRO A 64 -5.15 16.98 1.78
C PRO A 64 -4.03 17.10 2.80
N ASN A 65 -3.07 18.00 2.56
CA ASN A 65 -1.92 18.21 3.43
C ASN A 65 -1.82 19.68 3.87
N GLY A 66 -2.87 20.13 4.56
CA GLY A 66 -2.97 21.48 5.12
C GLY A 66 -3.31 22.57 4.10
N PHE A 67 -3.02 23.82 4.47
CA PHE A 67 -3.30 25.01 3.68
C PHE A 67 -2.03 25.84 3.48
N THR A 68 -1.96 26.61 2.40
CA THR A 68 -0.93 27.63 2.21
C THR A 68 -1.23 28.86 3.07
N ASN A 69 -0.25 29.74 3.25
CA ASN A 69 -0.44 31.02 3.93
C ASN A 69 -1.45 31.95 3.22
N GLN A 70 -1.85 31.59 2.00
CA GLN A 70 -2.88 32.25 1.20
C GLN A 70 -4.24 31.52 1.26
N GLY A 71 -4.39 30.55 2.18
CA GLY A 71 -5.62 29.78 2.38
C GLY A 71 -5.90 28.71 1.31
N LYS A 72 -4.97 28.44 0.38
CA LYS A 72 -5.16 27.40 -0.65
C LYS A 72 -4.88 26.02 -0.08
N GLN A 73 -5.74 25.05 -0.36
CA GLN A 73 -5.53 23.66 0.07
C GLN A 73 -4.29 23.05 -0.59
N LYS A 74 -3.39 22.50 0.23
CA LYS A 74 -2.23 21.72 -0.21
C LYS A 74 -2.63 20.26 -0.33
N TRP A 75 -1.95 19.54 -1.21
CA TRP A 75 -2.17 18.13 -1.45
C TRP A 75 -0.84 17.39 -1.37
N SER A 76 -0.84 16.21 -0.76
CA SER A 76 0.20 15.20 -0.94
C SER A 76 -0.35 14.10 -1.85
N THR A 77 0.52 13.53 -2.67
CA THR A 77 0.17 12.42 -3.56
C THR A 77 1.13 11.28 -3.28
N ILE A 78 0.58 10.08 -3.13
CA ILE A 78 1.32 8.82 -3.00
C ILE A 78 1.03 8.03 -4.27
N SER A 79 2.09 7.57 -4.93
CA SER A 79 2.03 6.83 -6.19
C SER A 79 3.05 5.71 -6.11
N ARG A 80 2.58 4.46 -6.06
CA ARG A 80 3.43 3.29 -5.79
C ARG A 80 3.05 2.11 -6.68
N LEU A 81 4.07 1.39 -7.15
CA LEU A 81 3.91 0.02 -7.61
C LEU A 81 4.02 -0.90 -6.40
N VAL A 82 3.04 -1.78 -6.23
CA VAL A 82 3.03 -2.78 -5.17
C VAL A 82 3.09 -4.16 -5.81
N VAL A 83 4.07 -4.97 -5.40
CA VAL A 83 4.19 -6.38 -5.78
C VAL A 83 4.02 -7.22 -4.52
N ALA A 84 3.03 -8.10 -4.53
CA ALA A 84 2.67 -8.97 -3.41
C ALA A 84 2.84 -10.43 -3.79
N ASN A 85 3.10 -11.28 -2.80
CA ASN A 85 3.02 -12.72 -2.93
C ASN A 85 1.79 -13.22 -2.16
N ASP A 86 0.72 -13.52 -2.89
CA ASP A 86 -0.54 -14.04 -2.34
C ASP A 86 -0.54 -15.58 -2.22
N GLY A 87 0.61 -16.21 -2.49
CA GLY A 87 0.84 -17.65 -2.44
C GLY A 87 1.24 -18.17 -1.06
N ASP A 88 1.55 -19.47 -0.99
CA ASP A 88 2.06 -20.15 0.21
C ASP A 88 3.55 -20.52 0.15
N ALA A 89 4.22 -20.31 -0.99
CA ALA A 89 5.66 -20.51 -1.12
C ALA A 89 6.40 -19.18 -1.33
N THR A 90 7.68 -19.15 -0.93
CA THR A 90 8.56 -18.00 -1.19
C THR A 90 8.88 -17.92 -2.68
N ALA A 91 8.81 -16.71 -3.25
CA ALA A 91 9.40 -16.42 -4.55
C ALA A 91 10.87 -16.03 -4.35
N GLU A 92 11.77 -16.97 -4.60
CA GLU A 92 13.22 -16.81 -4.39
C GLU A 92 13.84 -16.02 -5.55
N GLY A 93 14.71 -15.06 -5.23
CA GLY A 93 15.43 -14.26 -6.22
C GLY A 93 14.52 -13.51 -7.20
N LEU A 94 13.34 -13.07 -6.75
CA LEU A 94 12.35 -12.37 -7.57
C LEU A 94 12.98 -11.11 -8.19
N THR A 95 12.90 -11.03 -9.51
CA THR A 95 13.19 -9.84 -10.30
C THR A 95 11.88 -9.22 -10.79
N VAL A 96 11.82 -7.89 -10.82
CA VAL A 96 10.65 -7.15 -11.31
C VAL A 96 11.12 -6.09 -12.28
N SER A 97 10.55 -6.08 -13.49
CA SER A 97 10.76 -5.01 -14.45
C SER A 97 9.43 -4.51 -15.02
N VAL A 98 9.43 -3.31 -15.59
CA VAL A 98 8.23 -2.64 -16.09
C VAL A 98 8.47 -2.22 -17.53
N SER A 99 7.48 -2.44 -18.38
CA SER A 99 7.48 -1.96 -19.77
C SER A 99 6.16 -1.25 -20.09
N LYS A 100 6.18 -0.51 -21.20
CA LYS A 100 4.97 0.10 -21.76
C LYS A 100 4.16 -0.98 -22.49
N PRO A 101 2.82 -0.91 -22.50
CA PRO A 101 2.03 -1.78 -23.34
C PRO A 101 2.31 -1.52 -24.82
N ASP A 102 2.07 -2.53 -25.66
CA ASP A 102 2.17 -2.37 -27.11
C ASP A 102 1.22 -1.28 -27.61
N GLY A 103 1.73 -0.41 -28.48
CA GLY A 103 0.97 0.71 -29.04
C GLY A 103 0.85 1.93 -28.13
N ALA A 104 1.55 1.98 -26.99
CA ALA A 104 1.64 3.19 -26.17
C ALA A 104 2.25 4.36 -26.96
N ASP A 105 1.77 5.58 -26.67
CA ASP A 105 2.30 6.80 -27.28
C ASP A 105 3.81 6.92 -27.07
N GLU A 106 4.53 7.42 -28.10
CA GLU A 106 5.99 7.54 -28.06
C GLU A 106 6.49 8.41 -26.90
N GLY A 107 5.71 9.46 -26.57
CA GLY A 107 5.97 10.36 -25.45
C GLY A 107 5.52 9.84 -24.08
N ALA A 108 4.76 8.76 -24.02
CA ALA A 108 4.32 8.15 -22.77
C ALA A 108 5.43 7.32 -22.13
N GLY A 109 5.38 7.13 -20.81
CA GLY A 109 6.39 6.37 -20.09
C GLY A 109 6.12 6.32 -18.59
N PHE A 110 7.15 6.01 -17.81
CA PHE A 110 7.08 5.99 -16.37
C PHE A 110 8.41 6.42 -15.75
N ARG A 111 8.38 6.78 -14.47
CA ARG A 111 9.56 7.17 -13.69
C ARG A 111 9.54 6.51 -12.33
N TRP A 112 10.69 6.04 -11.90
CA TRP A 112 10.93 5.66 -10.52
C TRP A 112 11.20 6.91 -9.67
N GLY A 113 10.75 6.89 -8.42
CA GLY A 113 11.09 7.93 -7.45
C GLY A 113 12.45 7.68 -6.81
N ALA A 114 12.47 7.59 -5.47
CA ALA A 114 13.70 7.42 -4.70
C ALA A 114 14.35 6.03 -4.84
N SER A 115 13.61 5.02 -5.33
CA SER A 115 14.09 3.65 -5.49
C SER A 115 13.35 2.94 -6.63
N ALA A 116 13.99 1.89 -7.17
CA ALA A 116 13.47 1.00 -8.20
C ALA A 116 13.67 -0.48 -7.77
N PRO A 117 13.04 -1.45 -8.45
CA PRO A 117 13.28 -2.88 -8.24
C PRO A 117 14.55 -3.37 -8.97
N ASP A 118 15.69 -2.71 -8.74
CA ASP A 118 16.95 -2.96 -9.45
C ASP A 118 17.75 -4.17 -8.94
N THR A 119 17.40 -4.71 -7.77
CA THR A 119 18.10 -5.84 -7.13
C THR A 119 17.15 -7.01 -6.91
N PRO A 120 17.54 -8.26 -7.26
CA PRO A 120 16.76 -9.45 -6.95
C PRO A 120 16.54 -9.60 -5.43
N PHE A 121 15.39 -10.13 -5.04
CA PHE A 121 15.05 -10.30 -3.62
C PHE A 121 14.09 -11.46 -3.41
N ASP A 122 14.08 -12.03 -2.20
CA ASP A 122 13.11 -13.05 -1.84
C ASP A 122 11.80 -12.38 -1.38
N LEU A 123 10.67 -12.83 -1.93
CA LEU A 123 9.35 -12.37 -1.51
C LEU A 123 8.60 -13.51 -0.80
N LEU A 124 8.57 -13.42 0.53
CA LEU A 124 7.94 -14.40 1.41
C LEU A 124 6.41 -14.49 1.19
N PRO A 125 5.78 -15.64 1.53
CA PRO A 125 4.32 -15.78 1.51
C PRO A 125 3.62 -14.67 2.30
N GLY A 126 2.62 -14.03 1.70
CA GLY A 126 1.85 -12.94 2.29
C GLY A 126 2.58 -11.60 2.41
N ALA A 127 3.84 -11.53 1.99
CA ALA A 127 4.60 -10.28 1.99
C ALA A 127 4.30 -9.45 0.73
N ASN A 128 4.56 -8.15 0.83
CA ASN A 128 4.58 -7.25 -0.31
C ASN A 128 5.80 -6.33 -0.26
N ARG A 129 6.17 -5.81 -1.42
CA ARG A 129 7.18 -4.77 -1.57
C ARG A 129 6.63 -3.67 -2.45
N GLU A 130 6.99 -2.44 -2.12
CA GLU A 130 6.49 -1.25 -2.81
C GLU A 130 7.62 -0.33 -3.23
N TRP A 131 7.43 0.32 -4.39
CA TRP A 131 8.36 1.32 -4.92
C TRP A 131 7.60 2.57 -5.36
N PRO A 132 8.15 3.78 -5.13
CA PRO A 132 7.61 4.99 -5.71
C PRO A 132 7.63 4.90 -7.24
N PHE A 133 6.45 4.96 -7.85
CA PHE A 133 6.28 4.72 -9.28
C PHE A 133 5.32 5.76 -9.84
N LEU A 134 5.75 6.46 -10.90
CA LEU A 134 4.96 7.51 -11.54
C LEU A 134 4.75 7.18 -13.03
N PRO A 135 3.55 6.75 -13.44
CA PRO A 135 3.18 6.69 -14.86
C PRO A 135 3.05 8.11 -15.43
N VAL A 136 3.40 8.29 -16.70
CA VAL A 136 3.34 9.55 -17.43
C VAL A 136 2.70 9.30 -18.79
N GLY A 137 1.45 9.71 -18.95
CA GLY A 137 0.71 9.47 -20.21
C GLY A 137 0.42 8.00 -20.50
N LEU A 138 0.43 7.14 -19.47
CA LEU A 138 0.07 5.72 -19.57
C LEU A 138 -1.18 5.47 -18.73
N ASP A 139 -2.14 4.72 -19.28
CA ASP A 139 -3.29 4.17 -18.55
C ASP A 139 -3.02 2.74 -18.04
N SER A 140 -1.99 2.08 -18.57
CA SER A 140 -1.56 0.76 -18.13
C SER A 140 -0.07 0.55 -18.33
N VAL A 141 0.48 -0.42 -17.60
CA VAL A 141 1.86 -0.89 -17.73
C VAL A 141 1.90 -2.41 -17.67
N VAL A 142 2.94 -3.02 -18.25
CA VAL A 142 3.20 -4.45 -18.12
C VAL A 142 4.30 -4.66 -17.09
N ILE A 143 4.00 -5.46 -16.08
CA ILE A 143 4.95 -5.88 -15.05
C ILE A 143 5.45 -7.27 -15.39
N HIS A 144 6.76 -7.41 -15.54
CA HIS A 144 7.43 -8.69 -15.77
C HIS A 144 8.03 -9.14 -14.46
N SER A 145 7.68 -10.35 -14.03
CA SER A 145 8.19 -10.96 -12.79
C SER A 145 8.83 -12.29 -13.11
N GLU A 146 10.03 -12.54 -12.60
CA GLU A 146 10.72 -13.82 -12.73
C GLU A 146 11.24 -14.26 -11.36
N TRP A 147 11.03 -15.51 -10.99
CA TRP A 147 11.46 -16.04 -9.69
C TRP A 147 11.76 -17.53 -9.76
N VAL A 148 12.35 -18.05 -8.68
CA VAL A 148 12.54 -19.47 -8.45
C VAL A 148 11.64 -19.92 -7.30
N GLU A 149 11.04 -21.10 -7.46
CA GLU A 149 10.31 -21.80 -6.39
C GLU A 149 10.79 -23.25 -6.36
N ALA A 150 11.30 -23.70 -5.22
CA ALA A 150 11.77 -25.08 -5.02
C ALA A 150 12.71 -25.57 -6.14
N GLY A 151 13.61 -24.69 -6.61
CA GLY A 151 14.56 -24.95 -7.68
C GLY A 151 14.00 -24.93 -9.11
N LYS A 152 12.73 -24.56 -9.30
CA LYS A 152 12.12 -24.38 -10.63
C LYS A 152 11.97 -22.89 -10.94
N ALA A 153 12.33 -22.49 -12.17
CA ALA A 153 12.15 -21.13 -12.63
C ALA A 153 10.70 -20.89 -13.07
N HIS A 154 10.18 -19.72 -12.73
CA HIS A 154 8.85 -19.23 -13.06
C HIS A 154 8.94 -17.81 -13.60
N SER A 155 8.03 -17.46 -14.51
CA SER A 155 7.87 -16.10 -15.00
C SER A 155 6.40 -15.78 -15.24
N GLU A 156 6.03 -14.52 -15.05
CA GLU A 156 4.67 -14.02 -15.28
C GLU A 156 4.69 -12.56 -15.72
N ASP A 157 3.88 -12.26 -16.75
CA ASP A 157 3.61 -10.90 -17.21
C ASP A 157 2.21 -10.48 -16.78
N GLN A 158 2.10 -9.33 -16.12
CA GLN A 158 0.83 -8.78 -15.65
C GLN A 158 0.64 -7.37 -16.23
N MET A 159 -0.41 -7.19 -17.02
CA MET A 159 -0.87 -5.85 -17.38
C MET A 159 -1.70 -5.29 -16.22
N ILE A 160 -1.29 -4.13 -15.70
CA ILE A 160 -2.00 -3.42 -14.62
C ILE A 160 -2.42 -2.03 -15.08
N THR A 161 -3.57 -1.57 -14.62
CA THR A 161 -4.04 -0.19 -14.80
C THR A 161 -3.30 0.73 -13.83
N VAL A 162 -2.96 1.93 -14.28
CA VAL A 162 -2.20 2.96 -13.53
C VAL A 162 -2.85 4.33 -13.62
#